data_AF-A0A8R1EMS3-F1
#
_entry.id   AF-A0A8R1EMS3-F1
#
_cell.length_a   1.000
_cell.length_b   1.000
_cell.length_c   1.000
_cell.angle_alpha   90.00
_cell.angle_beta   90.00
_cell.angle_gamma   90.00
#
_symmetry.space_group_name_H-M   'P 1'
#
loop_
_entity.id
_entity.type
_entity.pdbx_description
1 polymer ?
#
loop_
_entity_poly.entity_id
_entity_poly.type
_entity_poly.pdbx_seq_one_letter_code
_entity_poly.pdbx_strand_id
1 'polypeptide(L)'
;MESDVLAFENFLGKEGVLKDDITLNTTDWTGQFKVVPQGGNTGLVGASIPVHDEVVLSLSKINNSFSFDDTMGILKCDAGFILEDLDNKLASLGYMVPFDLGAKGSCQIGGNIATCAGGIRLIRYGSLHAHLLGLTVVLPDEHGTVLHLGSDIRKDNTSLHTPHLFLGSEGQLGVITSVTMTAVPRPKSVQSAMLGGFLTSNIIKIVTCRLIYKPRRAGRNVIGNALR
;
A
#
# COMPACT_ATOMS: atom_id res chain seq x y z
N MET A 1 -4.77 -11.27 18.24
CA MET A 1 -5.04 -10.00 18.95
C MET A 1 -4.39 -10.00 20.32
N GLU A 2 -4.74 -10.88 21.26
CA GLU A 2 -4.08 -10.94 22.58
C GLU A 2 -2.69 -11.62 22.53
N SER A 3 -2.45 -12.48 21.53
CA SER A 3 -1.19 -13.20 21.32
C SER A 3 -0.04 -12.33 20.81
N ASP A 4 -0.34 -11.23 20.12
CA ASP A 4 0.64 -10.46 19.36
C ASP A 4 1.32 -9.38 20.23
N VAL A 5 0.61 -8.91 21.26
CA VAL A 5 1.11 -7.98 22.29
C VAL A 5 2.06 -8.70 23.26
N LEU A 6 1.73 -9.94 23.66
CA LEU A 6 2.55 -10.77 24.55
C LEU A 6 3.90 -11.19 23.92
N ALA A 7 3.97 -11.30 22.59
CA ALA A 7 5.23 -11.53 21.89
C ALA A 7 6.15 -10.30 21.95
N PHE A 8 5.56 -9.11 22.04
CA PHE A 8 6.26 -7.82 22.12
C PHE A 8 6.81 -7.56 23.53
N GLU A 9 6.03 -7.85 24.58
CA GLU A 9 6.43 -7.65 25.99
C GLU A 9 7.58 -8.56 26.43
N ASN A 10 7.66 -9.78 25.90
CA ASN A 10 8.71 -10.75 26.26
C ASN A 10 10.08 -10.48 25.59
N PHE A 11 10.13 -9.62 24.58
CA PHE A 11 11.37 -9.30 23.84
C PHE A 11 12.19 -8.18 24.49
N LEU A 12 11.58 -7.38 25.38
CA LEU A 12 12.17 -6.17 25.99
C LEU A 12 13.10 -6.46 27.18
N GLY A 13 14.17 -7.23 26.92
CA GLY A 13 15.27 -7.44 27.86
C GLY A 13 15.98 -6.14 28.23
N LYS A 14 16.23 -5.94 29.53
CA LYS A 14 16.88 -4.77 30.12
C LYS A 14 18.37 -4.71 29.75
N GLU A 15 18.77 -3.76 28.91
CA GLU A 15 20.05 -3.01 28.99
C GLU A 15 20.14 -2.02 27.81
N GLY A 16 20.34 -0.72 28.09
CA GLY A 16 20.12 0.39 27.16
C GLY A 16 21.34 0.87 26.36
N VAL A 17 21.08 1.53 25.23
CA VAL A 17 22.08 2.17 24.35
C VAL A 17 21.80 3.67 24.19
N LEU A 18 22.87 4.44 23.94
CA LEU A 18 22.93 5.90 23.92
C LEU A 18 22.12 6.56 22.79
N LYS A 19 21.66 7.78 23.09
CA LYS A 19 20.62 8.55 22.41
C LYS A 19 21.23 9.60 21.49
N ASP A 20 21.54 9.24 20.25
CA ASP A 20 21.80 10.18 19.14
C ASP A 20 21.40 9.53 17.80
N ASP A 21 20.89 10.33 16.85
CA ASP A 21 20.36 10.04 15.49
C ASP A 21 18.84 9.83 15.35
N ILE A 22 18.15 10.92 14.98
CA ILE A 22 16.76 10.97 14.48
C ILE A 22 16.73 10.93 12.92
N THR A 23 17.88 10.78 12.26
CA THR A 23 18.02 10.95 10.79
C THR A 23 18.16 9.65 9.99
N LEU A 24 18.10 8.50 10.64
CA LEU A 24 18.15 7.18 10.02
C LEU A 24 16.78 6.52 10.20
N ASN A 25 16.32 5.76 9.21
CA ASN A 25 14.95 5.18 9.04
C ASN A 25 14.48 4.27 10.19
N THR A 26 14.52 4.81 11.39
CA THR A 26 14.52 4.13 12.67
C THR A 26 13.60 4.91 13.58
N THR A 27 12.85 4.17 14.38
CA THR A 27 11.98 4.74 15.39
C THR A 27 12.51 4.34 16.76
N ASP A 28 12.52 5.28 17.70
CA ASP A 28 12.91 5.01 19.08
C ASP A 28 11.65 4.56 19.84
N TRP A 29 11.49 3.23 20.01
CA TRP A 29 10.27 2.65 20.58
C TRP A 29 10.25 2.64 22.11
N THR A 30 11.42 2.64 22.73
CA THR A 30 11.57 2.33 24.16
C THR A 30 12.50 3.28 24.89
N GLY A 31 13.08 4.26 24.18
CA GLY A 31 14.19 5.07 24.69
C GLY A 31 15.49 4.26 24.83
N GLN A 32 15.50 2.98 24.43
CA GLN A 32 16.60 2.03 24.68
C GLN A 32 17.06 1.30 23.41
N PHE A 33 16.13 1.00 22.50
CA PHE A 33 16.44 0.31 21.25
C PHE A 33 15.76 0.99 20.06
N LYS A 34 16.55 1.24 19.02
CA LYS A 34 16.06 1.70 17.72
C LYS A 34 15.52 0.52 16.94
N VAL A 35 14.42 0.73 16.20
CA VAL A 35 13.77 -0.30 15.41
C VAL A 35 13.66 0.12 13.95
N VAL A 36 13.95 -0.82 13.04
CA VAL A 36 13.68 -0.71 11.60
C VAL A 36 12.53 -1.64 11.24
N PRO A 37 11.34 -1.10 10.91
CA PRO A 37 10.25 -1.90 10.37
C PRO A 37 10.64 -2.48 9.01
N GLN A 38 10.54 -3.79 8.85
CA GLN A 38 10.92 -4.47 7.61
C GLN A 38 9.77 -5.34 7.09
N GLY A 39 9.31 -5.01 5.89
CA GLY A 39 8.39 -5.84 5.13
C GLY A 39 9.12 -6.87 4.27
N GLY A 40 8.85 -6.86 2.97
CA GLY A 40 9.50 -7.75 1.98
C GLY A 40 10.98 -7.45 1.66
N ASN A 41 11.58 -6.43 2.29
CA ASN A 41 12.95 -5.96 2.03
C ASN A 41 13.27 -5.70 0.53
N THR A 42 12.31 -5.14 -0.21
CA THR A 42 12.46 -4.82 -1.65
C THR A 42 12.64 -3.32 -1.90
N GLY A 43 12.92 -2.54 -0.85
CA GLY A 43 13.14 -1.10 -0.95
C GLY A 43 14.46 -0.79 -1.65
N LEU A 44 14.53 0.35 -2.34
CA LEU A 44 15.70 0.73 -3.16
C LEU A 44 16.49 1.92 -2.59
N VAL A 45 16.10 2.41 -1.41
CA VAL A 45 16.70 3.59 -0.76
C VAL A 45 17.40 3.26 0.56
N GLY A 46 17.54 1.97 0.90
CA GLY A 46 18.21 1.51 2.12
C GLY A 46 17.36 1.60 3.40
N ALA A 47 16.15 2.17 3.35
CA ALA A 47 15.30 2.37 4.53
C ALA A 47 14.85 1.09 5.24
N SER A 48 14.85 -0.06 4.55
CA SER A 48 14.46 -1.35 5.12
C SER A 48 15.60 -2.12 5.79
N ILE A 49 16.80 -1.53 5.90
CA ILE A 49 18.00 -2.20 6.40
C ILE A 49 18.57 -1.37 7.56
N PRO A 50 18.97 -1.98 8.70
CA PRO A 50 19.64 -1.28 9.77
C PRO A 50 20.99 -0.72 9.31
N VAL A 51 21.36 0.45 9.84
CA VAL A 51 22.65 1.10 9.56
C VAL A 51 23.67 0.76 10.65
N HIS A 52 23.19 0.64 11.88
CA HIS A 52 23.96 0.34 13.07
C HIS A 52 23.45 -0.96 13.71
N ASP A 53 23.03 -0.87 14.96
CA ASP A 53 22.58 -1.96 15.82
C ASP A 53 21.05 -1.99 15.97
N GLU A 54 20.31 -1.37 15.04
CA GLU A 54 18.86 -1.31 15.14
C GLU A 54 18.22 -2.69 14.98
N VAL A 55 17.20 -2.94 15.79
CA VAL A 55 16.45 -4.19 15.74
C VAL A 55 15.55 -4.19 14.51
N VAL A 56 15.63 -5.26 13.72
CA VAL A 56 14.74 -5.46 12.58
C VAL A 56 13.41 -6.04 13.05
N LEU A 57 12.34 -5.26 12.90
CA LEU A 57 10.98 -5.73 13.17
C LEU A 57 10.34 -6.24 11.87
N SER A 58 10.39 -7.55 11.66
CA SER A 58 9.80 -8.19 10.48
C SER A 58 8.27 -8.31 10.59
N LEU A 59 7.56 -7.88 9.55
CA LEU A 59 6.09 -8.03 9.45
C LEU A 59 5.66 -9.35 8.79
N SER A 60 6.61 -10.22 8.41
CA SER A 60 6.35 -11.45 7.65
C SER A 60 5.36 -12.43 8.28
N LYS A 61 5.16 -12.38 9.60
CA LYS A 61 4.21 -13.23 10.34
C LYS A 61 2.84 -12.57 10.55
N ILE A 62 2.69 -11.29 10.22
CA ILE A 62 1.44 -10.53 10.32
C ILE A 62 0.74 -10.63 8.95
N ASN A 63 0.24 -11.82 8.62
CA ASN A 63 -0.28 -12.14 7.27
C ASN A 63 -1.45 -13.13 7.30
N ASN A 64 -2.28 -13.10 8.34
CA ASN A 64 -3.36 -14.06 8.55
C ASN A 64 -4.74 -13.47 8.23
N SER A 65 -4.99 -12.23 8.65
CA SER A 65 -6.30 -11.58 8.53
C SER A 65 -6.55 -11.04 7.13
N PHE A 66 -7.61 -11.53 6.48
CA PHE A 66 -8.09 -11.05 5.19
C PHE A 66 -9.61 -10.99 5.21
N SER A 67 -10.17 -9.85 4.82
CA SER A 67 -11.61 -9.66 4.66
C SER A 67 -11.86 -8.81 3.43
N PHE A 68 -12.88 -9.17 2.65
CA PHE A 68 -13.26 -8.45 1.43
C PHE A 68 -14.78 -8.27 1.36
N ASP A 69 -15.21 -7.04 1.15
CA ASP A 69 -16.59 -6.66 0.83
C ASP A 69 -16.68 -6.45 -0.69
N ASP A 70 -17.35 -7.37 -1.38
CA ASP A 70 -17.52 -7.36 -2.83
C ASP A 70 -18.56 -6.34 -3.33
N THR A 71 -19.42 -5.85 -2.43
CA THR A 71 -20.45 -4.86 -2.73
C THR A 71 -19.83 -3.47 -2.73
N MET A 72 -18.94 -3.19 -1.77
CA MET A 72 -18.24 -1.90 -1.67
C MET A 72 -16.87 -1.89 -2.36
N GLY A 73 -16.32 -3.08 -2.66
CA GLY A 73 -14.97 -3.26 -3.17
C GLY A 73 -13.92 -2.86 -2.15
N ILE A 74 -14.14 -3.18 -0.88
CA ILE A 74 -13.26 -2.81 0.24
C ILE A 74 -12.50 -4.04 0.72
N LEU A 75 -11.18 -3.92 0.76
CA LEU A 75 -10.25 -4.91 1.24
C LEU A 75 -9.71 -4.48 2.60
N LYS A 76 -9.73 -5.40 3.56
CA LYS A 76 -9.01 -5.30 4.82
C LYS A 76 -8.02 -6.44 4.91
N CYS A 77 -6.77 -6.14 5.21
CA CYS A 77 -5.74 -7.15 5.34
C CYS A 77 -4.65 -6.73 6.32
N ASP A 78 -3.95 -7.72 6.84
CA ASP A 78 -2.71 -7.49 7.58
C ASP A 78 -1.62 -6.88 6.68
N ALA A 79 -0.72 -6.10 7.29
CA ALA A 79 0.35 -5.40 6.59
C ALA A 79 1.40 -6.32 5.97
N GLY A 80 1.60 -7.53 6.52
CA GLY A 80 2.59 -8.50 6.07
C GLY A 80 2.16 -9.36 4.87
N PHE A 81 0.95 -9.16 4.33
CA PHE A 81 0.55 -9.85 3.09
C PHE A 81 1.48 -9.51 1.94
N ILE A 82 1.97 -10.54 1.23
CA ILE A 82 2.67 -10.37 -0.04
C ILE A 82 1.67 -9.88 -1.09
N LEU A 83 2.07 -8.90 -1.91
CA LEU A 83 1.20 -8.30 -2.92
C LEU A 83 0.62 -9.33 -3.89
N GLU A 84 1.45 -10.26 -4.38
CA GLU A 84 1.03 -11.33 -5.28
C GLU A 84 -0.01 -12.25 -4.65
N ASP A 85 0.20 -12.68 -3.40
CA ASP A 85 -0.76 -13.52 -2.66
C ASP A 85 -2.11 -12.82 -2.48
N LEU A 86 -2.07 -11.51 -2.19
CA LEU A 86 -3.27 -10.72 -2.03
C LEU A 86 -4.03 -10.51 -3.35
N ASP A 87 -3.32 -10.25 -4.46
CA ASP A 87 -3.93 -10.17 -5.79
C ASP A 87 -4.55 -11.52 -6.20
N ASN A 88 -3.89 -12.63 -5.90
CA ASN A 88 -4.41 -13.98 -6.15
C ASN A 88 -5.69 -14.28 -5.35
N LYS A 89 -5.73 -13.88 -4.07
CA LYS A 89 -6.95 -13.97 -3.26
C LYS A 89 -8.10 -13.18 -3.87
N LEU A 90 -7.86 -11.92 -4.24
CA LEU A 90 -8.87 -11.06 -4.88
C LEU A 90 -9.29 -11.56 -6.28
N ALA A 91 -8.38 -12.18 -7.03
CA ALA A 91 -8.67 -12.70 -8.36
C ALA A 91 -9.79 -13.76 -8.33
N SER A 92 -9.81 -14.61 -7.30
CA SER A 92 -10.90 -15.59 -7.09
C SER A 92 -12.27 -14.96 -6.89
N LEU A 93 -12.31 -13.68 -6.48
CA LEU A 93 -13.51 -12.88 -6.24
C LEU A 93 -13.84 -11.95 -7.42
N GLY A 94 -13.06 -12.00 -8.51
CA GLY A 94 -13.25 -11.11 -9.66
C GLY A 94 -12.71 -9.68 -9.45
N TYR A 95 -11.87 -9.48 -8.44
CA TYR A 95 -11.22 -8.22 -8.12
C TYR A 95 -9.69 -8.32 -8.25
N MET A 96 -9.00 -7.21 -8.07
CA MET A 96 -7.55 -7.13 -8.05
C MET A 96 -7.07 -5.94 -7.22
N VAL A 97 -5.81 -5.96 -6.78
CA VAL A 97 -5.18 -4.81 -6.14
C VAL A 97 -4.98 -3.71 -7.21
N PRO A 98 -5.26 -2.43 -6.89
CA PRO A 98 -5.22 -1.33 -7.88
C PRO A 98 -3.81 -0.98 -8.38
N PHE A 99 -2.77 -1.42 -7.69
CA PHE A 99 -1.37 -1.22 -8.07
C PHE A 99 -0.67 -2.56 -8.30
N ASP A 100 0.44 -2.55 -9.04
CA ASP A 100 1.23 -3.75 -9.36
C ASP A 100 2.67 -3.33 -9.63
N LEU A 101 3.61 -4.13 -9.15
CA LEU A 101 5.03 -3.79 -9.03
C LEU A 101 5.88 -4.97 -9.54
N GLY A 102 7.10 -4.69 -10.01
CA GLY A 102 8.05 -5.74 -10.37
C GLY A 102 8.40 -6.68 -9.21
N ALA A 103 8.35 -6.15 -7.97
CA ALA A 103 8.66 -6.88 -6.74
C ALA A 103 7.45 -7.63 -6.12
N LYS A 104 6.35 -7.80 -6.85
CA LYS A 104 5.07 -8.29 -6.30
C LYS A 104 5.16 -9.62 -5.52
N GLY A 105 6.08 -10.52 -5.91
CA GLY A 105 6.26 -11.82 -5.28
C GLY A 105 6.97 -11.77 -3.93
N SER A 106 7.36 -10.58 -3.46
CA SER A 106 8.04 -10.42 -2.17
C SER A 106 7.65 -9.15 -1.43
N CYS A 107 7.29 -8.06 -2.12
CA CYS A 107 6.88 -6.84 -1.46
C CYS A 107 5.57 -7.03 -0.68
N GLN A 108 5.52 -6.50 0.53
CA GLN A 108 4.37 -6.61 1.42
C GLN A 108 3.54 -5.32 1.43
N ILE A 109 2.23 -5.44 1.68
CA ILE A 109 1.27 -4.32 1.61
C ILE A 109 1.66 -3.16 2.53
N GLY A 110 2.05 -3.44 3.77
CA GLY A 110 2.50 -2.42 4.72
C GLY A 110 3.68 -1.61 4.18
N GLY A 111 4.64 -2.30 3.54
CA GLY A 111 5.76 -1.64 2.87
C GLY A 111 5.34 -0.83 1.64
N ASN A 112 4.37 -1.32 0.85
CA ASN A 112 3.83 -0.56 -0.28
C ASN A 112 3.14 0.74 0.18
N ILE A 113 2.39 0.70 1.28
CA ILE A 113 1.79 1.90 1.90
C ILE A 113 2.88 2.81 2.46
N ALA A 114 3.80 2.27 3.28
CA ALA A 114 4.86 3.05 3.91
C ALA A 114 5.74 3.80 2.89
N THR A 115 5.90 3.27 1.68
CA THR A 115 6.69 3.89 0.60
C THR A 115 5.87 4.68 -0.42
N CYS A 116 4.54 4.74 -0.26
CA CYS A 116 3.62 5.28 -1.27
C CYS A 116 3.91 4.69 -2.68
N ALA A 117 4.00 3.37 -2.76
CA ALA A 117 4.34 2.66 -3.99
C ALA A 117 3.41 3.01 -5.16
N GLY A 118 4.02 3.21 -6.33
CA GLY A 118 3.31 3.44 -7.58
C GLY A 118 3.10 2.14 -8.37
N GLY A 119 3.77 2.03 -9.51
CA GLY A 119 3.81 0.80 -10.31
C GLY A 119 3.12 0.91 -11.66
N ILE A 120 3.05 -0.23 -12.36
CA ILE A 120 2.67 -0.28 -13.79
C ILE A 120 1.20 0.04 -14.06
N ARG A 121 0.35 0.04 -13.02
CA ARG A 121 -1.09 0.35 -13.14
C ARG A 121 -1.46 1.77 -12.70
N LEU A 122 -0.49 2.59 -12.27
CA LEU A 122 -0.72 3.93 -11.72
C LEU A 122 -1.51 4.85 -12.67
N ILE A 123 -1.22 4.83 -13.97
CA ILE A 123 -1.90 5.69 -14.96
C ILE A 123 -3.42 5.39 -15.01
N ARG A 124 -3.83 4.13 -14.77
CA ARG A 124 -5.22 3.71 -14.88
C ARG A 124 -5.99 3.87 -13.58
N TYR A 125 -5.39 3.51 -12.45
CA TYR A 125 -6.10 3.46 -11.15
C TYR A 125 -5.69 4.59 -10.20
N GLY A 126 -4.58 5.26 -10.46
CA GLY A 126 -4.10 6.38 -9.65
C GLY A 126 -3.06 5.97 -8.60
N SER A 127 -2.77 6.91 -7.71
CA SER A 127 -1.88 6.71 -6.56
C SER A 127 -2.57 5.94 -5.44
N LEU A 128 -1.79 5.31 -4.56
CA LEU A 128 -2.28 4.74 -3.30
C LEU A 128 -3.11 5.71 -2.45
N HIS A 129 -2.85 7.02 -2.52
CA HIS A 129 -3.68 8.05 -1.87
C HIS A 129 -5.16 7.96 -2.27
N ALA A 130 -5.49 7.51 -3.48
CA ALA A 130 -6.87 7.37 -3.93
C ALA A 130 -7.54 6.08 -3.44
N HIS A 131 -6.75 5.12 -2.94
CA HIS A 131 -7.22 3.78 -2.60
C HIS A 131 -7.17 3.48 -1.11
N LEU A 132 -6.33 4.18 -0.34
CA LEU A 132 -6.23 4.02 1.10
C LEU A 132 -7.46 4.59 1.80
N LEU A 133 -8.11 3.79 2.65
CA LEU A 133 -9.28 4.20 3.44
C LEU A 133 -8.95 4.27 4.94
N GLY A 134 -8.10 3.37 5.42
CA GLY A 134 -7.73 3.33 6.82
C GLY A 134 -6.49 2.48 7.10
N LEU A 135 -5.91 2.68 8.28
CA LEU A 135 -4.72 1.99 8.76
C LEU A 135 -4.89 1.67 10.24
N THR A 136 -4.33 0.54 10.67
CA THR A 136 -3.93 0.36 12.07
C THR A 136 -2.42 0.52 12.15
N VAL A 137 -1.98 1.42 13.03
CA VAL A 137 -0.57 1.76 13.21
C VAL A 137 -0.21 1.65 14.68
N VAL A 138 0.96 1.13 14.96
CA VAL A 138 1.54 1.13 16.31
C VAL A 138 2.61 2.21 16.36
N LEU A 139 2.46 3.16 17.29
CA LEU A 139 3.37 4.29 17.45
C LEU A 139 4.62 3.89 18.24
N PRO A 140 5.75 4.58 18.00
CA PRO A 140 6.99 4.39 18.75
C PRO A 140 6.98 5.24 20.03
N ASP A 141 5.96 5.09 20.87
CA ASP A 141 5.96 5.65 22.22
C ASP A 141 6.18 4.54 23.26
N GLU A 142 6.42 4.93 24.52
CA GLU A 142 6.72 3.99 25.61
C GLU A 142 5.67 2.88 25.80
N HIS A 143 4.45 3.09 25.32
CA HIS A 143 3.32 2.18 25.47
C HIS A 143 2.98 1.42 24.19
N GLY A 144 3.63 1.72 23.06
CA GLY A 144 3.28 1.16 21.76
C GLY A 144 1.84 1.51 21.37
N THR A 145 1.43 2.77 21.52
CA THR A 145 0.03 3.19 21.30
C THR A 145 -0.49 2.71 19.94
N VAL A 146 -1.62 2.00 19.96
CA VAL A 146 -2.31 1.53 18.75
C VAL A 146 -3.28 2.60 18.28
N LEU A 147 -3.04 3.12 17.08
CA LEU A 147 -3.94 4.03 16.39
C LEU A 147 -4.77 3.29 15.34
N HIS A 148 -6.09 3.46 15.42
CA HIS A 148 -7.02 3.09 14.34
C HIS A 148 -7.41 4.35 13.59
N LEU A 149 -6.98 4.45 12.33
CA LEU A 149 -7.09 5.66 11.51
C LEU A 149 -7.97 5.40 10.30
N GLY A 150 -8.81 6.37 9.96
CA GLY A 150 -9.73 6.28 8.84
C GLY A 150 -10.96 5.43 9.14
N SER A 151 -11.62 4.94 8.09
CA SER A 151 -12.88 4.21 8.21
C SER A 151 -13.09 3.26 7.03
N ASP A 152 -14.13 2.43 7.12
CA ASP A 152 -14.47 1.45 6.09
C ASP A 152 -15.41 2.02 5.01
N ILE A 153 -15.36 3.32 4.77
CA ILE A 153 -16.22 3.99 3.80
C ILE A 153 -15.38 4.82 2.83
N ARG A 154 -15.86 4.91 1.59
CA ARG A 154 -15.15 5.63 0.50
C ARG A 154 -15.12 7.15 0.70
N LYS A 155 -15.99 7.69 1.55
CA LYS A 155 -16.14 9.13 1.79
C LYS A 155 -16.36 9.36 3.26
N ASP A 156 -15.33 9.85 3.91
CA ASP A 156 -15.35 10.22 5.32
C ASP A 156 -14.66 11.57 5.48
N ASN A 157 -15.42 12.57 5.91
CA ASN A 157 -14.94 13.94 6.12
C ASN A 157 -15.12 14.37 7.59
N THR A 158 -15.13 13.41 8.53
CA THR A 158 -15.37 13.68 9.95
C THR A 158 -14.15 14.24 10.68
N SER A 159 -12.94 14.10 10.12
CA SER A 159 -11.70 14.60 10.70
C SER A 159 -10.64 14.91 9.64
N LEU A 160 -9.43 15.26 10.08
CA LEU A 160 -8.24 15.23 9.23
C LEU A 160 -8.04 13.82 8.67
N HIS A 161 -7.55 13.73 7.44
CA HIS A 161 -7.27 12.47 6.76
C HIS A 161 -5.91 11.88 7.23
N THR A 162 -5.84 11.57 8.52
CA THR A 162 -4.63 11.13 9.24
C THR A 162 -3.96 9.87 8.69
N PRO A 163 -4.64 8.90 8.02
CA PRO A 163 -3.92 7.78 7.38
C PRO A 163 -2.86 8.24 6.38
N HIS A 164 -3.03 9.40 5.75
CA HIS A 164 -2.07 9.92 4.76
C HIS A 164 -0.77 10.41 5.37
N LEU A 165 -0.70 10.63 6.68
CA LEU A 165 0.57 10.94 7.35
C LEU A 165 1.51 9.73 7.32
N PHE A 166 0.96 8.52 7.37
CA PHE A 166 1.73 7.26 7.38
C PHE A 166 1.96 6.70 5.96
N LEU A 167 1.20 7.17 4.97
CA LEU A 167 1.43 6.81 3.57
C LEU A 167 2.66 7.59 3.06
N GLY A 168 3.74 6.87 2.75
CA GLY A 168 5.02 7.50 2.38
C GLY A 168 5.90 7.92 3.56
N SER A 169 5.59 7.50 4.79
CA SER A 169 6.42 7.82 5.97
C SER A 169 7.65 6.93 6.14
N GLU A 170 7.79 5.90 5.31
CA GLU A 170 8.90 4.93 5.32
C GLU A 170 9.11 4.24 6.69
N GLY A 171 8.06 4.16 7.52
CA GLY A 171 8.12 3.55 8.85
C GLY A 171 8.62 4.47 9.96
N GLN A 172 8.92 5.74 9.65
CA GLN A 172 9.47 6.71 10.61
C GLN A 172 8.45 7.22 11.64
N LEU A 173 7.15 7.12 11.33
CA LEU A 173 6.08 7.57 12.23
C LEU A 173 5.45 6.44 13.05
N GLY A 174 5.78 5.19 12.74
CA GLY A 174 5.19 4.01 13.36
C GLY A 174 5.09 2.82 12.41
N VAL A 175 4.67 1.68 12.95
CA VAL A 175 4.55 0.40 12.23
C VAL A 175 3.11 0.19 11.80
N ILE A 176 2.88 0.12 10.49
CA ILE A 176 1.59 -0.24 9.91
C ILE A 176 1.38 -1.75 10.10
N THR A 177 0.31 -2.14 10.80
CA THR A 177 -0.02 -3.56 11.08
C THR A 177 -1.22 -4.07 10.32
N SER A 178 -2.16 -3.18 9.96
CA SER A 178 -3.35 -3.52 9.16
C SER A 178 -3.71 -2.38 8.21
N VAL A 179 -4.27 -2.74 7.06
CA VAL A 179 -4.62 -1.81 5.98
C VAL A 179 -6.06 -2.05 5.53
N THR A 180 -6.83 -0.97 5.44
CA THR A 180 -8.13 -0.93 4.76
C THR A 180 -7.98 -0.11 3.48
N MET A 181 -8.24 -0.71 2.33
CA MET A 181 -8.10 -0.07 1.03
C MET A 181 -9.17 -0.53 0.04
N THR A 182 -9.36 0.20 -1.05
CA THR A 182 -10.25 -0.22 -2.13
C THR A 182 -9.55 -1.18 -3.09
N ALA A 183 -10.23 -2.27 -3.46
CA ALA A 183 -9.87 -3.09 -4.60
C ALA A 183 -10.59 -2.60 -5.87
N VAL A 184 -10.13 -3.02 -7.04
CA VAL A 184 -10.75 -2.67 -8.32
C VAL A 184 -11.23 -3.92 -9.05
N PRO A 185 -12.34 -3.86 -9.82
CA PRO A 185 -12.80 -5.00 -10.60
C PRO A 185 -11.72 -5.48 -11.56
N ARG A 186 -11.52 -6.80 -11.63
CA ARG A 186 -10.57 -7.40 -12.56
C ARG A 186 -11.08 -7.23 -14.00
N PRO A 187 -10.26 -6.72 -14.95
CA PRO A 187 -10.69 -6.54 -16.32
C PRO A 187 -11.07 -7.88 -16.96
N LYS A 188 -12.20 -7.91 -17.69
CA LYS A 188 -12.61 -9.10 -18.47
C LYS A 188 -11.69 -9.40 -19.66
N SER A 189 -10.95 -8.40 -20.12
CA SER A 189 -10.04 -8.50 -21.26
C SER A 189 -8.84 -7.59 -21.05
N VAL A 190 -7.65 -8.12 -21.29
CA VAL A 190 -6.38 -7.37 -21.28
C VAL A 190 -5.71 -7.57 -22.63
N GLN A 191 -5.19 -6.50 -23.23
CA GLN A 191 -4.49 -6.53 -24.51
C GLN A 191 -3.14 -5.84 -24.33
N SER A 192 -2.08 -6.40 -24.92
CA SER A 192 -0.72 -5.87 -24.85
C SER A 192 -0.18 -5.68 -26.25
N ALA A 193 0.46 -4.54 -26.50
CA ALA A 193 1.11 -4.23 -27.76
C ALA A 193 2.52 -3.69 -27.48
N MET A 194 3.51 -4.13 -28.27
CA MET A 194 4.89 -3.65 -28.23
C MET A 194 5.20 -2.92 -29.52
N LEU A 195 5.66 -1.67 -29.42
CA LEU A 195 5.92 -0.79 -30.57
C LEU A 195 7.41 -0.39 -30.57
N GLY A 196 8.06 -0.52 -31.74
CA GLY A 196 9.41 0.01 -31.95
C GLY A 196 9.34 1.45 -32.47
N GLY A 197 10.12 2.35 -31.88
CA GLY A 197 10.22 3.74 -32.31
C GLY A 197 11.67 4.21 -32.38
N PHE A 198 12.05 4.86 -33.47
CA PHE A 198 13.43 5.32 -33.70
C PHE A 198 13.74 6.71 -33.09
N LEU A 199 12.72 7.49 -32.72
CA LEU A 199 12.86 8.84 -32.16
C LEU A 199 11.97 9.04 -30.94
N THR A 200 12.51 9.67 -29.90
CA THR A 200 11.82 9.98 -28.63
C THR A 200 10.55 10.83 -28.83
N SER A 201 10.54 11.74 -29.80
CA SER A 201 9.38 12.58 -30.13
C SER A 201 8.16 11.78 -30.60
N ASN A 202 8.36 10.68 -31.33
CA ASN A 202 7.29 9.80 -31.76
C ASN A 202 6.71 9.01 -30.58
N ILE A 203 7.56 8.60 -29.64
CA ILE A 203 7.14 7.90 -28.41
C ILE A 203 6.26 8.80 -27.54
N ILE A 204 6.66 10.06 -27.33
CA ILE A 204 5.85 11.01 -26.55
C ILE A 204 4.50 11.21 -27.21
N LYS A 205 4.44 11.38 -28.54
CA LYS A 205 3.17 11.49 -29.27
C LYS A 205 2.28 10.27 -29.09
N ILE A 206 2.82 9.05 -29.08
CA ILE A 206 2.05 7.83 -28.84
C ILE A 206 1.48 7.81 -27.41
N VAL A 207 2.31 8.16 -26.42
CA VAL A 207 1.91 8.16 -24.99
C VAL A 207 0.92 9.30 -24.68
N THR A 208 1.09 10.46 -25.31
CA THR A 208 0.20 11.63 -25.15
C THR A 208 -0.98 11.63 -26.11
N CYS A 209 -1.00 10.73 -27.11
CA CYS A 209 -2.18 10.49 -27.93
C CYS A 209 -3.24 9.98 -26.98
N ARG A 210 -4.05 10.92 -26.51
CA ARG A 210 -5.09 10.73 -25.51
C ARG A 210 -5.84 9.49 -25.94
N LEU A 211 -5.98 8.54 -25.02
CA LEU A 211 -6.91 7.42 -25.11
C LEU A 211 -8.32 8.02 -25.30
N ILE A 212 -8.64 8.47 -26.53
CA ILE A 212 -9.97 8.80 -27.01
C ILE A 212 -10.64 7.45 -27.27
N TYR A 213 -10.79 6.69 -26.19
CA TYR A 213 -11.69 5.56 -26.15
C TYR A 213 -12.61 5.81 -24.97
N LYS A 214 -13.56 6.74 -25.16
CA LYS A 214 -14.80 6.69 -24.39
C LYS A 214 -15.43 5.34 -24.72
N PRO A 215 -15.65 4.42 -23.75
CA PRO A 215 -16.51 3.30 -24.03
C PRO A 215 -17.86 3.88 -24.44
N ARG A 216 -18.31 3.61 -25.68
CA ARG A 216 -19.71 3.78 -26.04
C ARG A 216 -20.49 3.02 -24.99
N ARG A 217 -21.27 3.71 -24.15
CA ARG A 217 -22.34 3.06 -23.39
C ARG A 217 -23.21 2.35 -24.42
N ALA A 218 -23.12 1.03 -24.46
CA ALA A 218 -24.10 0.22 -25.17
C ALA A 218 -25.45 0.48 -24.51
N GLY A 219 -26.35 1.18 -25.19
CA GLY A 219 -27.70 1.44 -24.70
C GLY A 219 -28.22 2.84 -24.96
N ARG A 220 -28.55 3.14 -26.22
CA ARG A 220 -29.82 3.72 -26.66
C ARG A 220 -29.77 4.01 -28.16
N ASN A 221 -30.56 3.25 -28.93
CA ASN A 221 -30.98 3.65 -30.26
C ASN A 221 -31.75 4.96 -30.12
N VAL A 222 -31.17 6.07 -30.57
CA VAL A 222 -31.93 7.28 -30.89
C VAL A 222 -31.79 7.49 -32.38
N ILE A 223 -32.85 7.11 -33.09
CA ILE A 223 -33.12 7.50 -34.46
C ILE A 223 -33.25 9.02 -34.45
N GLY A 224 -32.49 9.72 -35.29
CA GLY A 224 -32.52 11.18 -35.36
C GLY A 224 -31.73 11.70 -36.54
N ASN A 225 -32.40 11.77 -37.70
CA ASN A 225 -31.96 12.49 -38.89
C ASN A 225 -31.56 13.93 -38.55
N ALA A 226 -30.39 14.36 -39.02
CA ALA A 226 -30.14 15.76 -39.37
C ALA A 226 -28.94 15.84 -40.33
N LEU A 227 -29.20 15.54 -41.61
CA LEU A 227 -28.51 16.17 -42.73
C LEU A 227 -29.40 17.37 -43.14
N ARG A 228 -28.96 18.57 -42.78
CA ARG A 228 -29.15 19.83 -43.50
C ARG A 228 -28.13 20.83 -42.96
#